data_AF-A0A351LBC9-F1
#
_entry.id   AF-A0A351LBC9-F1
#
_cell.length_a   1.000
_cell.length_b   1.000
_cell.length_c   1.000
_cell.angle_alpha   90.00
_cell.angle_beta   90.00
_cell.angle_gamma   90.00
#
_symmetry.space_group_name_H-M   'P 1'
#
loop_
_entity.id
_entity.type
_entity.pdbx_description
1 polymer ?
#
loop_
_entity_poly.entity_id
_entity_poly.type
_entity_poly.pdbx_seq_one_letter_code
_entity_poly.pdbx_strand_id
1 'polypeptide(L)' 'MQSIKLQTHVGDDGLLQIKLPVGMTNQDLEIIVIYQPINQNPKRTWSPGFFEQTFGAWQGEPLVRESQGDLPEREPLL' A
#
# COMPACT_ATOMS: atom_id res chain seq x y z
N MET A 1 11.15 -9.70 30.68
CA MET A 1 10.43 -9.75 29.39
C MET A 1 11.17 -8.92 28.36
N GLN A 2 11.47 -9.50 27.21
CA GLN A 2 12.04 -8.81 26.04
C GLN A 2 11.02 -8.95 24.91
N SER A 3 10.67 -7.87 24.22
CA SER A 3 9.68 -7.89 23.13
C SER A 3 10.36 -7.81 21.77
N ILE A 4 10.01 -8.71 20.86
CA ILE A 4 10.47 -8.68 19.46
C ILE A 4 9.29 -8.23 18.58
N LYS A 5 9.44 -7.12 17.86
CA LYS A 5 8.47 -6.68 16.85
C LYS A 5 8.93 -7.20 15.49
N LEU A 6 8.18 -8.14 14.92
CA LEU A 6 8.44 -8.74 13.62
C LEU A 6 7.31 -8.39 12.64
N GLN A 7 7.66 -7.81 11.49
CA GLN A 7 6.76 -7.64 10.37
C GLN A 7 7.28 -8.50 9.22
N THR A 8 6.53 -9.53 8.85
CA THR A 8 6.92 -10.46 7.79
C THR A 8 5.69 -10.88 6.99
N HIS A 9 5.92 -11.29 5.75
CA HIS A 9 4.91 -11.93 4.92
C HIS A 9 4.97 -13.44 5.16
N VAL A 10 3.81 -14.04 5.42
CA VAL A 10 3.64 -15.50 5.46
C VAL A 10 3.25 -15.92 4.06
N GLY A 11 4.09 -16.77 3.45
CA GLY A 11 3.86 -17.26 2.09
C GLY A 11 2.84 -18.39 2.05
N ASP A 12 2.74 -19.02 0.88
CA ASP A 12 1.79 -20.12 0.64
C ASP A 12 2.06 -21.37 1.50
N ASP A 13 3.25 -21.47 2.09
CA ASP A 13 3.64 -22.52 3.03
C ASP A 13 3.07 -22.34 4.45
N GLY A 14 2.55 -21.16 4.78
CA GLY A 14 1.97 -20.86 6.08
C GLY A 14 2.99 -20.74 7.22
N LEU A 15 4.29 -20.67 6.92
CA LEU A 15 5.35 -20.73 7.94
C LEU A 15 5.81 -19.34 8.41
N LEU A 16 5.89 -19.16 9.74
CA LEU A 16 6.49 -18.00 10.39
C LEU A 16 7.80 -18.41 11.09
N GLN A 17 8.94 -17.90 10.60
CA GLN A 17 10.25 -18.16 11.20
C GLN A 17 10.69 -16.99 12.11
N ILE A 18 10.90 -17.27 13.40
CA ILE A 18 11.42 -16.30 14.37
C ILE A 18 12.90 -16.61 14.62
N LYS A 19 13.78 -15.67 14.25
CA LYS A 19 15.23 -15.78 14.51
C LYS A 19 15.58 -15.05 15.80
N LEU A 20 16.11 -15.77 16.77
CA LEU A 20 16.57 -15.19 18.04
C LEU A 20 17.97 -14.58 17.89
N PRO A 21 18.28 -13.49 18.63
CA PRO A 21 19.63 -12.92 18.63
C PRO A 21 20.68 -13.90 19.16
N VAL A 22 21.91 -13.77 18.66
CA VAL A 22 23.05 -14.66 18.99
C VAL A 22 23.37 -14.75 20.49
N GLY A 23 22.97 -13.75 21.29
CA GLY A 23 23.15 -13.73 22.75
C GLY A 23 22.15 -14.57 23.55
N MET A 24 21.20 -15.26 22.90
CA MET A 24 20.20 -16.11 23.55
C MET A 24 20.42 -17.61 23.30
N THR A 25 21.65 -18.01 23.01
CA THR A 25 22.01 -19.41 22.73
C THR A 25 22.12 -20.22 24.02
N ASN A 26 21.75 -21.51 23.94
CA ASN A 26 21.89 -22.50 25.03
C ASN A 26 21.18 -22.15 26.35
N GLN A 27 19.94 -21.66 26.27
CA GLN A 27 19.09 -21.39 27.42
C GLN A 27 17.63 -21.75 27.11
N ASP A 28 16.88 -22.11 28.15
CA ASP A 28 15.44 -22.36 28.05
C ASP A 28 14.68 -21.04 27.97
N LEU A 29 13.75 -20.95 27.02
CA LEU A 29 12.98 -19.74 26.74
C LEU A 29 11.48 -20.05 26.71
N GLU A 30 10.71 -19.28 27.48
CA GLU A 30 9.25 -19.24 27.37
C GLU A 30 8.85 -18.10 26.41
N ILE A 31 8.13 -18.43 25.34
CA ILE A 31 7.78 -17.48 24.27
C ILE A 31 6.26 -17.46 24.09
N ILE A 32 5.69 -16.24 24.12
CA ILE A 32 4.28 -16.00 23.80
C ILE A 32 4.23 -15.20 22.50
N VAL A 33 3.54 -15.73 21.49
CA VAL A 33 3.38 -15.08 20.18
C VAL A 33 1.96 -14.56 20.04
N ILE A 34 1.81 -13.25 19.85
CA ILE A 34 0.53 -12.59 19.56
C ILE A 34 0.70 -11.91 18.20
N TYR A 35 -0.15 -12.25 17.24
CA TYR A 35 -0.09 -11.69 15.89
C TYR A 35 -1.45 -11.13 15.47
N GLN A 36 -1.40 -10.11 14.61
CA GLN A 36 -2.57 -9.54 13.95
C GLN A 36 -2.27 -9.45 12.46
N PRO A 37 -3.14 -9.97 11.59
CA PRO A 37 -3.02 -9.74 10.15
C PRO A 37 -2.99 -8.25 9.87
N ILE A 38 -1.94 -7.79 9.18
CA ILE A 38 -1.90 -6.42 8.70
C ILE A 38 -2.79 -6.38 7.47
N ASN A 39 -4.04 -5.95 7.65
CA ASN A 39 -4.89 -5.58 6.52
C ASN A 39 -4.21 -4.41 5.81
N GLN A 40 -3.50 -4.72 4.73
CA GLN A 40 -3.09 -3.69 3.79
C GLN A 40 -4.39 -3.08 3.26
N ASN A 41 -4.71 -1.88 3.74
CA ASN A 41 -5.83 -1.06 3.29
C ASN A 41 -5.93 -1.18 1.75
N PRO A 42 -7.11 -1.47 1.19
CA PRO A 42 -7.23 -1.88 -0.20
C PRO A 42 -6.56 -0.86 -1.13
N LYS A 43 -5.59 -1.36 -1.90
CA LYS A 43 -4.89 -0.73 -3.02
C LYS A 43 -5.57 0.55 -3.56
N ARG A 44 -5.19 1.78 -3.17
CA ARG A 44 -5.65 3.06 -3.78
C ARG A 44 -7.05 2.97 -4.43
N THR A 45 -8.00 2.35 -3.74
CA THR A 45 -9.32 2.10 -4.33
C THR A 45 -10.11 3.35 -4.11
N TRP A 46 -10.90 3.72 -5.10
CA TRP A 46 -11.90 4.77 -4.94
C TRP A 46 -12.73 4.47 -3.71
N SER A 47 -13.06 5.52 -2.93
CA SER A 47 -13.92 5.38 -1.78
C SER A 47 -15.23 4.70 -2.19
N PRO A 48 -15.83 3.84 -1.35
CA PRO A 48 -17.14 3.26 -1.62
C PRO A 48 -18.15 4.35 -2.01
N GLY A 49 -18.90 4.14 -3.09
CA GLY A 49 -19.88 5.13 -3.59
C GLY A 49 -19.29 6.20 -4.52
N PHE A 50 -17.99 6.22 -4.79
CA PHE A 50 -17.39 7.25 -5.65
C PHE A 50 -18.00 7.27 -7.05
N PHE A 51 -18.23 6.11 -7.67
CA PHE A 51 -18.80 6.06 -9.03
C PHE A 51 -20.31 6.27 -9.04
N GLU A 52 -20.99 5.86 -7.98
CA GLU A 52 -22.45 5.90 -7.86
C GLU A 52 -22.95 7.29 -7.45
N GLN A 53 -22.18 8.01 -6.62
CA GLN A 53 -22.64 9.22 -5.95
C GLN A 53 -21.76 10.45 -6.20
N THR A 54 -20.47 10.27 -6.50
CA THR A 54 -19.52 11.39 -6.61
C THR A 54 -19.10 11.68 -8.05
N PHE A 55 -18.92 10.64 -8.87
CA PHE A 55 -18.47 10.78 -10.25
C PHE A 55 -19.52 11.49 -11.09
N GLY A 56 -19.15 12.62 -11.70
CA GLY A 56 -20.06 13.43 -12.51
C GLY A 56 -21.06 14.27 -11.69
N ALA A 57 -20.97 14.28 -10.36
CA ALA A 57 -21.85 15.09 -9.51
C ALA A 57 -21.46 16.58 -9.43
N TRP A 58 -20.60 17.06 -10.34
CA TRP A 58 -20.19 18.46 -10.36
C TRP A 58 -21.36 19.38 -10.76
N GLN A 59 -21.71 20.31 -9.87
CA GLN A 59 -22.80 21.29 -10.06
C GLN A 59 -22.32 22.74 -10.09
N GLY A 60 -21.01 22.96 -10.11
CA GLY A 60 -20.43 24.30 -10.21
C GLY A 60 -20.44 24.84 -11.65
N GLU A 61 -19.49 25.70 -11.95
CA GLU A 61 -19.35 26.28 -13.29
C GLU A 61 -19.09 25.21 -14.36
N PRO A 62 -19.51 25.46 -15.62
CA PRO A 62 -19.20 24.56 -16.74
C PRO A 62 -17.69 24.29 -16.83
N LEU A 63 -17.33 23.02 -17.01
CA LEU A 63 -15.95 22.64 -17.25
C LEU A 63 -15.54 23.15 -18.64
N VAL A 64 -14.72 24.21 -18.67
CA VAL A 64 -14.18 24.78 -19.91
C VAL A 64 -12.79 24.20 -20.15
N ARG A 65 -12.53 23.82 -21.41
CA ARG A 65 -11.18 23.43 -21.83
C ARG A 65 -10.36 24.69 -22.06
N GLU A 66 -9.27 24.84 -21.32
CA GLU A 66 -8.29 25.91 -21.53
C GLU A 66 -7.63 25.82 -22.91
N SER A 67 -7.05 26.94 -23.37
CA SER A 67 -6.28 26.98 -24.62
C SER A 67 -5.15 25.96 -24.59
N GLN A 68 -4.98 25.20 -25.69
CA GLN A 68 -3.98 24.13 -25.78
C GLN A 68 -2.56 24.64 -26.06
N GLY A 69 -2.39 25.96 -26.17
CA GLY A 69 -1.13 26.58 -26.58
C GLY A 69 -0.82 26.36 -28.05
N ASP A 70 0.35 26.84 -28.47
CA ASP A 70 0.84 26.70 -29.84
C ASP A 70 1.45 25.32 -30.07
N LEU A 71 1.31 24.81 -31.29
CA LEU A 71 1.96 23.57 -31.70
C LEU A 71 3.49 23.79 -31.66
N PRO A 72 4.27 22.87 -31.04
CA PRO A 72 5.72 22.97 -31.10
C PRO A 72 6.22 22.81 -32.54
N GLU A 73 7.26 23.58 -32.89
CA GLU A 73 7.97 23.39 -34.16
C GLU A 73 8.56 21.98 -34.22
N ARG A 74 8.34 21.30 -35.35
CA ARG A 74 8.87 19.95 -35.60
C ARG A 74 9.98 20.03 -36.62
N GLU A 75 11.01 19.21 -36.45
CA GLU A 75 12.04 19.02 -37.46
C GLU A 75 11.43 18.45 -38.76
N PRO A 76 11.89 18.89 -39.94
CA PRO A 76 11.42 18.36 -41.22
C PRO A 76 11.82 16.89 -41.38
N LEU A 77 10.96 16.11 -42.05
CA LEU A 77 11.26 14.73 -42.40
C LEU A 77 12.27 14.70 -43.57
N LEU A 78 13.34 13.90 -43.44
CA LEU A 78 14.39 13.67 -44.43
C LEU A 78 13.92 12.83 -45.62
#